data_AF-A0A061NU27-F1
#
_entry.id   AF-A0A061NU27-F1
#
_cell.length_a   1.000
_cell.length_b   1.000
_cell.length_c   1.000
_cell.angle_alpha   90.00
_cell.angle_beta   90.00
_cell.angle_gamma   90.00
#
_symmetry.space_group_name_H-M   'P 1'
#
loop_
_entity.id
_entity.type
_entity.pdbx_description
1 polymer ?
#
loop_
_entity_poly.entity_id
_entity_poly.type
_entity_poly.pdbx_seq_one_letter_code
_entity_poly.pdbx_strand_id
1 'polypeptide(L)'
;MVEVDVQNVDVLLNDETNEEILSQNLKMLFTTPLGSVPLDRDYGINMDVVDAPLPIARGRLIVEYEDKIRRFYPQLRIKEVTFTGNAHTGLLIPKVVITNADEFE
;
A
#
# COMPACT_ATOMS: atom_id res chain seq x y z
N MET A 1 -15.11 2.11 16.04
CA MET A 1 -14.66 1.11 15.06
C MET A 1 -14.18 1.91 13.86
N VAL A 2 -12.91 1.78 13.50
CA VAL A 2 -12.28 2.53 12.40
C VAL A 2 -12.41 1.65 11.16
N GLU A 3 -13.18 2.08 10.17
CA GLU A 3 -13.23 1.39 8.87
C GLU A 3 -12.07 1.88 8.00
N VAL A 4 -10.95 1.17 8.06
CA VAL A 4 -9.84 1.44 7.14
C VAL A 4 -10.22 0.92 5.76
N ASP A 5 -10.61 1.82 4.87
CA ASP A 5 -10.87 1.50 3.47
C ASP A 5 -9.54 1.38 2.72
N VAL A 6 -8.98 0.18 2.79
CA VAL A 6 -7.80 -0.24 2.01
C VAL A 6 -8.11 -0.45 0.52
N GLN A 7 -9.36 -0.33 0.08
CA GLN A 7 -9.75 -0.63 -1.31
C GLN A 7 -9.44 0.48 -2.31
N ASN A 8 -9.13 1.69 -1.84
CA ASN A 8 -8.82 2.84 -2.67
C ASN A 8 -7.36 3.25 -2.51
N VAL A 9 -6.46 2.54 -3.20
CA VAL A 9 -5.04 2.91 -3.30
C VAL A 9 -4.78 3.59 -4.64
N ASP A 10 -4.52 4.89 -4.58
CA ASP A 10 -4.02 5.66 -5.72
C ASP A 10 -2.52 5.41 -5.88
N VAL A 11 -2.15 4.74 -6.97
CA VAL A 11 -0.76 4.50 -7.37
C VAL A 11 -0.45 5.40 -8.56
N LEU A 12 0.54 6.28 -8.40
CA LEU A 12 1.08 7.10 -9.48
C LEU A 12 2.44 6.51 -9.92
N LEU A 13 2.61 6.30 -11.23
CA LEU A 13 3.84 5.84 -11.89
C LEU A 13 4.24 6.89 -12.94
N ASN A 14 5.53 6.94 -13.32
CA ASN A 14 6.09 7.97 -14.22
C ASN A 14 6.53 7.41 -15.60
N ASP A 15 6.21 6.16 -15.97
CA ASP A 15 6.83 5.44 -17.10
C ASP A 15 5.81 4.87 -18.11
N GLU A 16 5.69 5.48 -19.29
CA GLU A 16 4.52 5.41 -20.20
C GLU A 16 4.15 4.03 -20.79
N THR A 17 4.98 2.98 -20.71
CA THR A 17 4.74 1.75 -21.52
C THR A 17 4.17 0.54 -20.74
N ASN A 18 4.20 0.53 -19.40
CA ASN A 18 3.69 -0.60 -18.59
C ASN A 18 2.87 -0.18 -17.35
N GLU A 19 2.40 1.07 -17.28
CA GLU A 19 1.77 1.63 -16.07
C GLU A 19 0.51 0.89 -15.66
N GLU A 20 -0.36 0.50 -16.60
CA GLU A 20 -1.66 -0.10 -16.26
C GLU A 20 -1.49 -1.47 -15.60
N ILE A 21 -0.64 -2.34 -16.18
CA ILE A 21 -0.38 -3.68 -15.64
C ILE A 21 0.33 -3.57 -14.28
N LEU A 22 1.32 -2.69 -14.18
CA LEU A 22 2.08 -2.52 -12.94
C LEU A 22 1.19 -1.93 -11.83
N SER A 23 0.43 -0.88 -12.13
CA SER A 23 -0.51 -0.28 -11.18
C SER A 23 -1.60 -1.26 -10.76
N GLN A 24 -2.12 -2.09 -11.66
CA GLN A 24 -3.08 -3.14 -11.31
C GLN A 24 -2.46 -4.16 -10.37
N ASN A 25 -1.24 -4.62 -10.64
CA ASN A 25 -0.53 -5.58 -9.78
C ASN A 25 -0.22 -5.00 -8.41
N LEU A 26 0.15 -3.72 -8.33
CA LEU A 26 0.38 -3.01 -7.07
C LEU A 26 -0.91 -2.81 -6.28
N LYS A 27 -2.01 -2.46 -6.96
CA LYS A 27 -3.35 -2.42 -6.35
C LYS A 27 -3.73 -3.79 -5.79
N MET A 28 -3.48 -4.88 -6.52
CA MET A 28 -3.72 -6.23 -6.01
C MET A 28 -2.89 -6.50 -4.75
N LEU A 29 -1.60 -6.16 -4.74
CA LEU A 29 -0.75 -6.35 -3.57
C LEU A 29 -1.28 -5.60 -2.33
N PHE A 30 -1.70 -4.34 -2.49
CA PHE A 30 -2.12 -3.52 -1.35
C PHE A 30 -3.54 -3.78 -0.84
N THR A 31 -4.43 -4.30 -1.69
CA THR A 31 -5.83 -4.59 -1.33
C THR A 31 -6.01 -6.01 -0.80
N THR A 32 -5.06 -6.90 -1.06
CA THR A 32 -5.14 -8.30 -0.65
C THR A 32 -4.77 -8.46 0.83
N PRO A 33 -5.60 -9.12 1.66
CA PRO A 33 -5.25 -9.45 3.03
C PRO A 33 -4.09 -10.45 3.09
N LEU A 34 -3.14 -10.21 4.01
CA LEU A 34 -2.03 -11.14 4.24
C LEU A 34 -2.53 -12.56 4.51
N GLY A 35 -1.95 -13.54 3.81
CA GLY A 35 -2.27 -14.96 4.00
C GLY A 35 -3.51 -15.46 3.26
N SER A 36 -4.20 -14.61 2.48
CA SER A 36 -5.35 -15.02 1.66
C SER A 36 -4.95 -15.76 0.37
N VAL A 37 -3.72 -15.56 -0.10
CA VAL A 37 -3.21 -16.20 -1.33
C VAL A 37 -2.66 -17.59 -0.99
N PRO A 38 -3.12 -18.65 -1.68
CA PRO A 38 -2.58 -19.99 -1.47
C PRO A 38 -1.13 -20.07 -1.94
N LEU A 39 -0.32 -20.92 -1.29
CA LEU A 39 1.12 -21.14 -1.55
C LEU A 39 2.04 -19.94 -1.26
N ASP A 40 1.52 -18.71 -1.21
CA ASP A 40 2.25 -17.50 -0.82
C ASP A 40 1.51 -16.73 0.27
N ARG A 41 1.81 -17.07 1.52
CA ARG A 41 1.15 -16.46 2.69
C ARG A 41 1.69 -15.07 3.02
N ASP A 42 2.83 -14.70 2.45
CA ASP A 42 3.45 -13.41 2.68
C ASP A 42 2.91 -12.33 1.74
N TYR A 43 2.19 -12.71 0.69
CA TYR A 43 1.53 -11.80 -0.22
C TYR A 43 0.34 -11.10 0.45
N GLY A 44 0.25 -9.78 0.27
CA GLY A 44 -0.80 -8.93 0.83
C GLY A 44 -0.33 -8.05 1.99
N ILE A 45 -1.28 -7.37 2.62
CA ILE A 45 -1.08 -6.42 3.70
C ILE A 45 -1.68 -6.95 5.00
N ASN A 46 -0.96 -6.76 6.10
CA ASN A 46 -1.50 -7.10 7.41
C ASN A 46 -2.67 -6.16 7.79
N MET A 47 -3.87 -6.75 7.94
CA MET A 47 -5.10 -6.06 8.28
C MET A 47 -5.30 -5.82 9.79
N ASP A 48 -4.36 -6.25 10.65
CA ASP A 48 -4.37 -5.97 12.10
C ASP A 48 -4.37 -4.45 12.43
N VAL A 49 -4.13 -3.60 11.42
CA VAL A 49 -4.15 -2.14 11.54
C VAL A 49 -5.55 -1.55 11.71
N VAL A 50 -6.62 -2.29 11.40
CA VAL A 50 -8.02 -1.82 11.45
C VAL A 50 -8.45 -1.45 12.88
N ASP A 51 -7.98 -2.21 13.88
CA ASP A 51 -8.30 -1.97 15.29
C ASP A 51 -7.37 -0.96 15.98
N ALA A 52 -6.30 -0.53 15.29
CA ALA A 52 -5.33 0.38 15.85
C ALA A 52 -5.82 1.85 15.81
N PRO A 53 -5.43 2.70 16.78
CA PRO A 53 -5.65 4.13 16.69
C PRO A 53 -5.04 4.71 15.40
N LEU A 54 -5.72 5.69 14.79
CA LEU A 54 -5.33 6.27 13.49
C LEU A 54 -3.83 6.62 13.35
N PRO A 55 -3.15 7.25 14.34
CA PRO A 55 -1.73 7.55 14.22
C PRO A 55 -0.86 6.28 14.14
N ILE A 56 -1.22 5.24 14.89
CA ILE A 56 -0.48 3.97 14.93
C ILE A 56 -0.76 3.17 13.66
N ALA A 57 -2.03 3.13 13.21
CA ALA A 57 -2.43 2.46 11.98
C ALA A 57 -1.65 3.02 10.78
N ARG A 58 -1.53 4.34 10.65
CA ARG A 58 -0.76 5.01 9.59
C ARG A 58 0.71 4.59 9.60
N GLY A 59 1.38 4.67 10.75
CA GLY A 59 2.79 4.30 10.87
C GLY A 59 3.03 2.83 10.50
N ARG A 60 2.16 1.93 10.95
CA ARG A 60 2.24 0.50 10.62
C ARG A 60 2.03 0.25 9.13
N LEU A 61 1.03 0.90 8.51
CA LEU A 61 0.76 0.78 7.08
C LEU A 61 1.95 1.23 6.23
N ILE A 62 2.61 2.33 6.58
CA ILE A 62 3.81 2.79 5.85
C ILE A 62 4.90 1.71 5.87
N VAL A 63 5.22 1.17 7.06
CA VAL A 63 6.26 0.14 7.20
C VAL A 63 5.91 -1.12 6.43
N GLU A 64 4.64 -1.53 6.48
CA GLU A 64 4.16 -2.70 5.75
C GLU A 64 4.27 -2.50 4.24
N TYR A 65 3.83 -1.35 3.70
CA TYR A 65 3.95 -1.04 2.27
C TYR A 65 5.41 -1.06 1.80
N GLU A 66 6.31 -0.44 2.57
CA GLU A 66 7.74 -0.43 2.28
C GLU A 66 8.37 -1.83 2.26
N ASP A 67 7.98 -2.69 3.20
CA ASP A 67 8.50 -4.06 3.27
C ASP A 67 7.99 -4.93 2.12
N LYS A 68 6.69 -4.85 1.81
CA LYS A 68 6.09 -5.61 0.70
C LYS A 68 6.61 -5.18 -0.66
N ILE A 69 6.78 -3.87 -0.90
CA ILE A 69 7.38 -3.38 -2.14
C ILE A 69 8.83 -3.87 -2.28
N ARG A 70 9.65 -3.76 -1.23
CA ARG A 70 11.03 -4.27 -1.27
C ARG A 70 11.11 -5.77 -1.56
N ARG A 71 10.14 -6.55 -1.09
CA ARG A 71 10.11 -8.01 -1.28
C ARG A 71 9.62 -8.44 -2.66
N PHE A 72 8.50 -7.89 -3.11
CA PHE A 72 7.83 -8.33 -4.35
C PHE A 72 8.23 -7.53 -5.59
N TYR A 73 8.65 -6.27 -5.41
CA TYR A 73 9.04 -5.37 -6.49
C TYR A 73 10.33 -4.63 -6.15
N PRO A 74 11.48 -5.33 -6.09
CA PRO A 74 12.76 -4.75 -5.67
C PRO A 74 13.24 -3.59 -6.56
N GLN A 75 12.74 -3.50 -7.81
CA GLN A 75 12.99 -2.41 -8.75
C GLN A 75 12.21 -1.12 -8.44
N LEU A 76 11.22 -1.16 -7.54
CA LEU A 76 10.39 -0.03 -7.17
C LEU A 76 10.72 0.49 -5.77
N ARG A 77 10.39 1.75 -5.51
CA ARG A 77 10.51 2.40 -4.20
C ARG A 77 9.32 3.31 -3.96
N ILE A 78 8.90 3.40 -2.71
CA ILE A 78 7.85 4.34 -2.31
C ILE A 78 8.51 5.70 -2.09
N LYS A 79 7.97 6.73 -2.75
CA LYS A 79 8.42 8.12 -2.59
C LYS A 79 7.70 8.78 -1.44
N GLU A 80 6.38 8.59 -1.37
CA GLU A 80 5.55 9.18 -0.34
C GLU A 80 4.30 8.33 -0.11
N VAL A 81 3.88 8.23 1.16
CA VAL A 81 2.57 7.70 1.55
C VAL A 81 1.81 8.80 2.26
N THR A 82 0.76 9.30 1.60
CA THR A 82 -0.16 10.27 2.19
C THR A 82 -1.44 9.55 2.60
N PHE A 83 -2.03 9.92 3.74
CA PHE A 83 -3.30 9.37 4.17
C PHE A 83 -4.36 10.45 4.14
N THR A 84 -5.43 10.21 3.38
CA THR A 84 -6.64 11.02 3.41
C THR A 84 -7.70 10.29 4.23
N GLY A 85 -8.58 11.00 4.92
CA GLY A 85 -9.54 10.33 5.80
C GLY A 85 -10.16 11.24 6.84
N ASN A 86 -11.36 10.89 7.27
CA ASN A 86 -12.09 11.63 8.30
C ASN A 86 -12.07 10.84 9.61
N ALA A 87 -11.44 11.41 10.64
CA ALA A 87 -11.32 10.80 11.95
C ALA A 87 -12.67 10.56 12.65
N HIS A 88 -13.72 11.33 12.29
CA HIS A 88 -15.06 11.14 12.84
C HIS A 88 -15.82 9.96 12.22
N THR A 89 -15.55 9.64 10.95
CA THR A 89 -16.20 8.50 10.28
C THR A 89 -15.35 7.23 10.37
N GLY A 90 -14.12 7.32 10.89
CA GLY A 90 -13.21 6.19 10.98
C GLY A 90 -12.61 5.77 9.64
N LEU A 91 -12.75 6.58 8.59
CA LEU A 91 -12.29 6.28 7.24
C LEU A 91 -10.83 6.71 7.04
N LEU A 92 -10.00 5.78 6.57
CA LEU A 92 -8.60 6.00 6.24
C LEU A 92 -8.32 5.47 4.83
N ILE A 93 -8.00 6.38 3.91
CA ILE A 93 -7.71 6.12 2.49
C ILE A 93 -6.24 6.43 2.24
N PRO A 94 -5.39 5.41 2.01
CA PRO A 94 -3.98 5.59 1.72
C PRO A 94 -3.74 5.95 0.25
N LYS A 95 -2.89 6.94 0.01
CA LYS A 95 -2.37 7.34 -1.30
C LYS A 95 -0.87 7.08 -1.33
N VAL A 96 -0.42 6.26 -2.28
CA VAL A 96 0.96 5.77 -2.34
C VAL A 96 1.59 6.24 -3.65
N VAL A 97 2.61 7.09 -3.55
CA VAL A 97 3.40 7.52 -4.71
C VAL A 97 4.62 6.61 -4.82
N ILE A 98 4.75 5.92 -5.96
CA ILE A 98 5.81 4.95 -6.22
C ILE A 98 6.65 5.47 -7.37
N THR A 99 7.97 5.29 -7.30
CA THR A 99 8.85 5.51 -8.45
C THR A 99 9.87 4.39 -8.59
N ASN A 100 10.58 4.36 -9.71
CA ASN A 100 11.66 3.41 -9.97
C ASN A 100 12.85 3.69 -9.04
N ALA A 101 13.53 2.63 -8.63
CA ALA A 101 14.69 2.73 -7.74
C ALA A 101 15.86 3.51 -8.36
N ASP A 102 15.99 3.52 -9.68
CA ASP A 102 17.03 4.26 -10.43
C ASP A 102 16.88 5.79 -10.34
N GLU A 103 15.70 6.33 -10.00
CA GLU A 103 15.47 7.78 -9.92
C GLU A 103 15.87 8.41 -8.57
N PHE A 104 16.39 7.63 -7.62
CA PHE A 104 16.85 8.11 -6.31
C PHE A 104 18.37 8.37 -6.27
N GLU A 105 18.92 8.96 -7.34
CA GLU A 105 20.32 9.42 -7.41
C GLU A 105 20.46 10.94 -7.25
#